data_AF-A0A3A5UM82-F1
#
_entry.id   AF-A0A3A5UM82-F1
#
_cell.length_a   1.000
_cell.length_b   1.000
_cell.length_c   1.000
_cell.angle_alpha   90.00
_cell.angle_beta   90.00
_cell.angle_gamma   90.00
#
_symmetry.space_group_name_H-M   'P 1'
#
loop_
_entity.id
_entity.type
_entity.pdbx_description
1 polymer ?
#
loop_
_entity_poly.entity_id
_entity_poly.type
_entity_poly.pdbx_seq_one_letter_code
_entity_poly.pdbx_strand_id
1 'polypeptide(L)'
;MAKKKGRLGRIFGAITGSPYERLIKQVDKLVETSESERILGKNLLKLVKITGQNYEEEKIDEEEHDLIIEAIEDVDPQNRVFGKVSEDEDSFYMGDSPEAPELNLGKRKNLDQLMKSKGNEFTGSYGREEFEEFRNKMTQDFLDESDKAVRDGDHSANIGTVNRVFADVDDEVQQLKKSISEETGMEDPNAEEELPDGYSIDEDGTEWFEDEDGYWWYRLVGEDEWLPHDE
;
A
#
# COMPACT_ATOMS: atom_id res chain seq x y z
N MET A 1 -34.85 -50.42 -21.20
CA MET A 1 -33.43 -50.84 -21.29
C MET A 1 -32.67 -49.82 -22.14
N ALA A 2 -31.43 -49.49 -21.74
CA ALA A 2 -30.33 -48.78 -22.41
C ALA A 2 -30.61 -47.39 -23.04
N LYS A 3 -30.26 -46.25 -22.41
CA LYS A 3 -28.92 -45.62 -22.28
C LYS A 3 -28.14 -45.46 -23.60
N LYS A 4 -27.97 -44.20 -24.04
CA LYS A 4 -26.92 -43.72 -24.96
C LYS A 4 -26.59 -42.28 -24.51
N LYS A 5 -25.73 -42.05 -23.52
CA LYS A 5 -24.25 -42.03 -23.51
C LYS A 5 -23.62 -41.20 -24.63
N GLY A 6 -23.24 -39.98 -24.26
CA GLY A 6 -21.97 -39.38 -24.66
C GLY A 6 -22.04 -38.19 -25.61
N ARG A 7 -21.81 -36.98 -25.08
CA ARG A 7 -20.83 -35.98 -25.57
C ARG A 7 -21.04 -34.63 -24.87
N LEU A 8 -20.39 -34.46 -23.72
CA LEU A 8 -19.93 -33.15 -23.24
C LEU A 8 -18.51 -33.34 -22.69
N GLY A 9 -17.61 -33.72 -23.60
CA GLY A 9 -16.18 -33.66 -23.38
C GLY A 9 -15.64 -32.44 -24.12
N ARG A 10 -15.44 -31.35 -23.37
CA ARG A 10 -14.55 -30.18 -23.59
C ARG A 10 -15.19 -28.92 -23.01
N ILE A 11 -14.82 -28.61 -21.76
CA ILE A 11 -14.44 -27.25 -21.29
C ILE A 11 -13.92 -27.32 -19.83
N PHE A 12 -13.13 -28.35 -19.51
CA PHE A 12 -12.19 -28.26 -18.39
C PHE A 12 -10.83 -27.84 -18.94
N GLY A 13 -10.80 -26.69 -19.62
CA GLY A 13 -9.55 -25.98 -19.87
C GLY A 13 -9.08 -25.43 -18.53
N ALA A 14 -7.93 -25.89 -18.06
CA ALA A 14 -7.19 -25.34 -16.92
C ALA A 14 -7.93 -25.29 -15.57
N ILE A 15 -8.38 -26.43 -15.02
CA ILE A 15 -8.47 -26.56 -13.55
C ILE A 15 -7.06 -26.88 -13.01
N THR A 16 -6.12 -25.97 -13.22
CA THR A 16 -4.75 -26.05 -12.68
C THR A 16 -4.49 -24.87 -11.75
N GLY A 17 -5.50 -24.45 -10.99
CA GLY A 17 -5.36 -23.52 -9.86
C GLY A 17 -5.31 -24.26 -8.52
N SER A 18 -4.85 -23.58 -7.47
CA SER A 18 -4.89 -24.07 -6.09
C SER A 18 -6.32 -24.44 -5.66
N PRO A 19 -6.52 -25.27 -4.62
CA PRO A 19 -7.85 -25.56 -4.08
C PRO A 19 -8.66 -24.30 -3.78
N TYR A 20 -8.01 -23.25 -3.29
CA TYR A 20 -8.56 -21.90 -3.10
C TYR A 20 -9.18 -21.31 -4.36
N GLU A 21 -8.41 -21.18 -5.45
CA GLU A 21 -8.90 -20.58 -6.71
C GLU A 21 -10.13 -21.31 -7.27
N ARG A 22 -10.21 -22.63 -7.04
CA ARG A 22 -11.34 -23.43 -7.51
C ARG A 22 -12.61 -23.16 -6.72
N LEU A 23 -12.49 -22.81 -5.45
CA LEU A 23 -13.63 -22.45 -4.59
C LEU A 23 -14.10 -21.04 -4.93
N ILE A 24 -13.19 -20.07 -5.08
CA ILE A 24 -13.53 -18.71 -5.54
C ILE A 24 -14.25 -18.75 -6.89
N LYS A 25 -13.71 -19.45 -7.90
CA LYS A 25 -14.38 -19.60 -9.20
C LYS A 25 -15.75 -20.26 -9.11
N GLN A 26 -16.01 -21.08 -8.09
CA GLN A 26 -17.34 -21.64 -7.86
C GLN A 26 -18.30 -20.61 -7.26
N VAL A 27 -17.82 -19.69 -6.42
CA VAL A 27 -18.60 -18.56 -5.93
C VAL A 27 -19.09 -17.73 -7.12
N ASP A 28 -18.17 -17.26 -7.98
CA ASP A 28 -18.51 -16.47 -9.17
C ASP A 28 -19.52 -17.18 -10.08
N LYS A 29 -19.24 -18.46 -10.37
CA LYS A 29 -20.13 -19.25 -11.22
C LYS A 29 -21.51 -19.42 -10.62
N LEU A 30 -21.64 -19.56 -9.30
CA LEU A 30 -22.95 -19.64 -8.66
C LEU A 30 -23.71 -18.33 -8.82
N VAL A 31 -23.04 -17.19 -8.68
CA VAL A 31 -23.65 -15.88 -8.91
C VAL A 31 -24.15 -15.77 -10.35
N GLU A 32 -23.30 -16.08 -11.33
CA GLU A 32 -23.65 -16.01 -12.75
C GLU A 32 -24.79 -16.96 -13.17
N THR A 33 -24.80 -18.18 -12.62
CA THR A 33 -25.73 -19.24 -13.06
C THR A 33 -27.00 -19.32 -12.22
N SER A 34 -27.10 -18.56 -11.13
CA SER A 34 -28.25 -18.62 -10.26
C SER A 34 -29.44 -17.82 -10.82
N GLU A 35 -30.53 -18.51 -11.13
CA GLU A 35 -31.75 -17.87 -11.63
C GLU A 35 -32.59 -17.20 -10.51
N SER A 36 -32.28 -17.49 -9.24
CA SER A 36 -32.96 -16.86 -8.10
C SER A 36 -32.09 -16.80 -6.84
N GLU A 37 -32.22 -15.70 -6.10
CA GLU A 37 -31.53 -15.45 -4.83
C GLU A 37 -31.72 -16.58 -3.81
N ARG A 38 -32.90 -17.21 -3.80
CA ARG A 38 -33.20 -18.33 -2.89
C ARG A 38 -32.39 -19.59 -3.21
N ILE A 39 -32.09 -19.83 -4.49
CA ILE A 39 -31.27 -20.96 -4.93
C ILE A 39 -29.79 -20.62 -4.68
N LEU A 40 -29.39 -19.37 -4.98
CA LEU A 40 -28.05 -18.86 -4.70
C LEU A 40 -27.70 -19.05 -3.22
N GLY A 41 -28.49 -18.51 -2.30
CA GLY A 41 -28.23 -18.60 -0.85
C GLY A 41 -28.17 -20.04 -0.31
N LYS A 42 -28.90 -20.99 -0.94
CA LYS A 42 -28.81 -22.42 -0.59
C LYS A 42 -27.54 -23.09 -1.11
N ASN A 43 -27.04 -22.65 -2.27
CA ASN A 43 -25.81 -23.18 -2.86
C ASN A 43 -24.58 -22.57 -2.21
N LEU A 44 -24.61 -21.28 -1.85
CA LEU A 44 -23.58 -20.62 -1.03
C LEU A 44 -23.41 -21.33 0.31
N LEU A 45 -24.50 -21.67 1.01
CA LEU A 45 -24.45 -22.49 2.23
C LEU A 45 -23.77 -23.86 2.05
N LYS A 46 -23.84 -24.44 0.85
CA LYS A 46 -23.11 -25.69 0.56
C LYS A 46 -21.64 -25.40 0.29
N LEU A 47 -21.32 -24.30 -0.39
CA LEU A 47 -19.94 -23.88 -0.57
C LEU A 47 -19.25 -23.62 0.75
N VAL A 48 -19.87 -22.90 1.70
CA VAL A 48 -19.32 -22.70 3.06
C VAL A 48 -18.94 -24.03 3.71
N LYS A 49 -19.81 -25.04 3.61
CA LYS A 49 -19.51 -26.38 4.15
C LYS A 49 -18.36 -27.05 3.43
N ILE A 50 -18.25 -26.88 2.12
CA ILE A 50 -17.15 -27.43 1.31
C ILE A 50 -15.84 -26.70 1.67
N THR A 51 -15.87 -25.38 1.85
CA THR A 51 -14.71 -24.59 2.27
C THR A 51 -14.20 -25.07 3.62
N GLY A 52 -15.08 -25.20 4.63
CA GLY A 52 -14.71 -25.77 5.93
C GLY A 52 -14.13 -27.18 5.85
N GLN A 53 -14.66 -28.04 4.97
CA GLN A 53 -14.08 -29.36 4.73
C GLN A 53 -12.71 -29.32 4.06
N ASN A 54 -12.47 -28.38 3.13
CA ASN A 54 -11.15 -28.25 2.51
C ASN A 54 -10.12 -27.74 3.51
N TYR A 55 -10.53 -26.89 4.46
CA TYR A 55 -9.69 -26.47 5.57
C TYR A 55 -9.38 -27.64 6.53
N GLU A 56 -10.40 -28.42 6.93
CA GLU A 56 -10.21 -29.63 7.76
C GLU A 56 -9.31 -30.68 7.08
N GLU A 57 -9.30 -30.74 5.74
CA GLU A 57 -8.44 -31.62 4.96
C GLU A 57 -7.05 -31.02 4.64
N GLU A 58 -6.71 -29.86 5.23
CA GLU A 58 -5.44 -29.13 5.04
C GLU A 58 -5.14 -28.82 3.57
N LYS A 59 -6.18 -28.63 2.75
CA LYS A 59 -6.05 -28.30 1.32
C LYS A 59 -5.98 -26.81 1.06
N ILE A 60 -6.50 -26.02 1.99
CA ILE A 60 -6.42 -24.58 2.03
C ILE A 60 -5.93 -24.19 3.43
N ASP A 61 -5.19 -23.10 3.52
CA ASP A 61 -4.81 -22.53 4.81
C ASP A 61 -5.96 -21.70 5.42
N GLU A 62 -5.70 -21.15 6.59
CA GLU A 62 -6.64 -20.36 7.39
C GLU A 62 -7.01 -19.03 6.71
N GLU A 63 -6.03 -18.35 6.11
CA GLU A 63 -6.23 -17.11 5.35
C GLU A 63 -7.08 -17.37 4.10
N GLU A 64 -6.74 -18.41 3.32
CA GLU A 64 -7.51 -18.85 2.15
C GLU A 64 -8.94 -19.24 2.52
N HIS A 65 -9.15 -19.92 3.66
CA HIS A 65 -10.49 -20.25 4.16
C HIS A 65 -11.30 -18.96 4.35
N ASP A 66 -10.74 -17.98 5.05
CA ASP A 66 -11.45 -16.77 5.43
C ASP A 66 -11.73 -15.86 4.22
N LEU A 67 -10.77 -15.72 3.31
CA LEU A 67 -10.97 -15.03 2.04
C LEU A 67 -12.12 -15.63 1.21
N ILE A 68 -12.26 -16.97 1.21
CA ILE A 68 -13.39 -17.62 0.54
C ILE A 68 -14.70 -17.35 1.27
N ILE A 69 -14.69 -17.35 2.61
CA ILE A 69 -15.87 -17.04 3.40
C ILE A 69 -16.34 -15.61 3.14
N GLU A 70 -15.44 -14.62 3.15
CA GLU A 70 -15.75 -13.23 2.81
C GLU A 70 -16.35 -13.10 1.41
N ALA A 71 -15.73 -13.73 0.41
CA ALA A 71 -16.25 -13.73 -0.95
C ALA A 71 -17.66 -14.33 -1.04
N ILE A 72 -18.00 -15.31 -0.20
CA ILE A 72 -19.35 -15.87 -0.10
C ILE A 72 -20.32 -14.90 0.58
N GLU A 73 -19.89 -14.19 1.62
CA GLU A 73 -20.69 -13.20 2.35
C GLU A 73 -21.08 -12.00 1.46
N ASP A 74 -20.12 -11.48 0.69
CA ASP A 74 -20.31 -10.37 -0.23
C ASP A 74 -21.41 -10.61 -1.27
N VAL A 75 -21.53 -11.87 -1.72
CA VAL A 75 -22.51 -12.27 -2.74
C VAL A 75 -23.77 -12.89 -2.15
N ASP A 76 -23.86 -13.01 -0.81
CA ASP A 76 -25.02 -13.62 -0.17
C ASP A 76 -26.21 -12.65 -0.18
N PRO A 77 -27.32 -12.98 -0.88
CA PRO A 77 -28.51 -12.11 -0.90
C PRO A 77 -29.15 -11.95 0.48
N GLN A 78 -28.80 -12.78 1.46
CA GLN A 78 -29.29 -12.69 2.83
C GLN A 78 -28.32 -11.97 3.78
N ASN A 79 -27.17 -11.53 3.29
CA ASN A 79 -26.13 -10.83 4.05
C ASN A 79 -25.82 -11.55 5.39
N ARG A 80 -25.61 -12.87 5.29
CA ARG A 80 -25.31 -13.73 6.44
C ARG A 80 -23.81 -13.70 6.67
N VAL A 81 -23.43 -13.76 7.95
CA VAL A 81 -22.04 -13.88 8.37
C VAL A 81 -21.79 -15.33 8.79
N PHE A 82 -20.67 -15.87 8.35
CA PHE A 82 -20.17 -17.20 8.66
C PHE A 82 -18.94 -17.09 9.57
N GLY A 83 -18.64 -18.16 10.31
CA GLY A 83 -17.48 -18.16 11.20
C GLY A 83 -16.19 -18.20 10.41
N LYS A 84 -15.32 -17.21 10.63
CA LYS A 84 -13.93 -17.20 10.18
C LYS A 84 -13.07 -18.04 11.11
N VAL A 85 -11.98 -18.58 10.60
CA VAL A 85 -11.07 -19.47 11.33
C VAL A 85 -9.93 -18.69 11.94
N SER A 86 -9.42 -17.65 11.26
CA SER A 86 -8.45 -16.73 11.83
C SER A 86 -8.99 -16.10 13.09
N GLU A 87 -8.28 -16.35 14.19
CA GLU A 87 -8.44 -15.60 15.45
C GLU A 87 -7.80 -14.19 15.34
N ASP A 88 -7.14 -13.89 14.22
CA ASP A 88 -6.30 -12.72 13.97
C ASP A 88 -6.94 -11.69 13.02
N GLU A 89 -8.27 -11.59 12.96
CA GLU A 89 -8.86 -10.29 12.63
C GLU A 89 -8.51 -9.35 13.77
N ASP A 90 -7.39 -8.63 13.58
CA ASP A 90 -6.88 -7.62 14.48
C ASP A 90 -8.06 -6.78 15.00
N SER A 91 -8.46 -7.06 16.24
CA SER A 91 -9.48 -6.26 16.93
C SER A 91 -9.07 -4.79 17.01
N PHE A 92 -7.79 -4.51 16.74
CA PHE A 92 -7.21 -3.21 16.52
C PHE A 92 -7.71 -2.48 15.26
N TYR A 93 -7.99 -3.17 14.15
CA TYR A 93 -8.48 -2.61 12.88
C TYR A 93 -9.99 -2.80 12.66
N MET A 94 -10.65 -3.70 13.41
CA MET A 94 -12.09 -3.97 13.36
C MET A 94 -12.95 -3.01 14.21
N GLY A 95 -12.33 -2.19 15.06
CA GLY A 95 -13.05 -1.12 15.75
C GLY A 95 -13.31 0.04 14.77
N ASP A 96 -14.53 0.59 14.78
CA ASP A 96 -14.81 1.91 14.17
C ASP A 96 -13.64 2.82 14.50
N SER A 97 -12.89 3.23 13.47
CA SER A 97 -11.75 4.13 13.65
C SER A 97 -12.27 5.31 14.45
N PRO A 98 -11.76 5.56 15.67
CA PRO A 98 -12.36 6.53 16.57
C PRO A 98 -12.47 7.84 15.82
N GLU A 99 -13.70 8.35 15.71
CA GLU A 99 -14.00 9.53 14.91
C GLU A 99 -13.00 10.61 15.30
N ALA A 100 -12.18 11.04 14.34
CA ALA A 100 -11.06 11.92 14.63
C ALA A 100 -11.61 13.15 15.37
N PRO A 101 -11.04 13.51 16.54
CA PRO A 101 -11.60 14.57 17.35
C PRO A 101 -11.68 15.84 16.51
N GLU A 102 -12.85 16.48 16.49
CA GLU A 102 -13.05 17.73 15.77
C GLU A 102 -11.98 18.75 16.21
N LEU A 103 -11.01 18.99 15.32
CA LEU A 103 -9.93 19.93 15.56
C LEU A 103 -10.55 21.33 15.57
N ASN A 104 -10.80 21.84 16.77
CA ASN A 104 -11.11 23.23 16.98
C ASN A 104 -9.84 24.05 16.70
N LEU A 105 -9.56 24.25 15.41
CA LEU A 105 -8.57 25.17 14.89
C LEU A 105 -9.01 26.57 15.27
N GLY A 106 -8.76 26.94 16.52
CA GLY A 106 -9.02 28.28 17.02
C GLY A 106 -8.20 29.33 16.25
N LYS A 107 -8.19 30.56 16.77
CA LYS A 107 -7.43 31.66 16.17
C LYS A 107 -5.96 31.24 15.94
N ARG A 108 -5.41 31.62 14.78
CA ARG A 108 -4.00 31.39 14.39
C ARG A 108 -3.10 31.67 15.60
N LYS A 109 -2.46 30.63 16.13
CA LYS A 109 -1.51 30.76 17.24
C LYS A 109 -0.17 31.21 16.65
N ASN A 110 0.46 32.22 17.26
CA ASN A 110 1.80 32.64 16.87
C ASN A 110 2.81 31.54 17.17
N LEU A 111 3.71 31.29 16.22
CA LEU A 111 4.76 30.26 16.35
C LEU A 111 5.60 30.52 17.61
N ASP A 112 5.98 31.77 17.88
CA ASP A 112 6.72 32.14 19.09
C ASP A 112 6.00 31.81 20.40
N GLN A 113 4.67 31.80 20.39
CA GLN A 113 3.86 31.45 21.55
C GLN A 113 3.63 29.93 21.66
N LEU A 114 3.84 29.20 20.56
CA LEU A 114 3.84 27.74 20.51
C LEU A 114 5.21 27.16 20.92
N MET A 115 6.29 27.82 20.51
CA MET A 115 7.67 27.45 20.82
C MET A 115 8.08 27.78 22.27
N LYS A 116 7.30 28.62 22.96
CA LYS A 116 7.45 28.82 24.41
C LYS A 116 6.76 27.68 25.14
N SER A 117 7.53 26.92 25.92
CA SER A 117 6.99 25.92 26.84
C SER A 117 5.92 26.57 27.70
N LYS A 118 4.68 26.10 27.57
CA LYS A 118 3.55 26.70 28.29
C LYS A 118 3.53 26.34 29.77
N GLY A 119 4.52 25.59 30.26
CA GLY A 119 4.71 25.26 31.68
C GLY A 119 3.65 24.32 32.25
N ASN A 120 2.65 23.99 31.44
CA ASN A 120 1.50 23.15 31.76
C ASN A 120 1.38 21.98 30.75
N GLU A 121 2.49 21.61 30.12
CA GLU A 121 2.58 20.50 29.15
C GLU A 121 2.34 19.14 29.80
N PHE A 122 2.51 19.05 31.13
CA PHE A 122 2.16 17.88 31.92
C PHE A 122 0.80 18.10 32.59
N THR A 123 -0.18 17.27 32.26
CA THR A 123 -1.52 17.26 32.90
C THR A 123 -1.52 16.54 34.26
N GLY A 124 -0.38 15.99 34.69
CA GLY A 124 -0.17 15.35 35.99
C GLY A 124 1.28 15.41 36.46
N SER A 125 1.55 15.03 37.71
CA SER A 125 2.91 15.04 38.30
C SER A 125 3.78 13.85 37.91
N TYR A 126 3.22 12.85 37.22
CA TYR A 126 3.95 11.68 36.75
C TYR A 126 4.84 12.05 35.55
N GLY A 127 6.13 11.72 35.61
CA GLY A 127 7.10 11.94 34.53
C GLY A 127 7.62 13.38 34.40
N ARG A 128 7.11 14.34 35.19
CA ARG A 128 7.61 15.72 35.18
C ARG A 128 9.04 15.80 35.74
N GLU A 129 9.28 15.15 36.87
CA GLU A 129 10.60 15.12 37.52
C GLU A 129 11.63 14.40 36.64
N GLU A 130 11.28 13.25 36.05
CA GLU A 130 12.13 12.51 35.13
C GLU A 130 12.46 13.31 33.85
N PHE A 131 11.50 14.06 33.32
CA PHE A 131 11.72 14.92 32.16
C PHE A 131 12.61 16.12 32.50
N GLU A 132 12.40 16.78 33.65
CA GLU A 132 13.23 17.87 34.12
C GLU A 132 14.67 17.39 34.38
N GLU A 133 14.85 16.21 34.99
CA GLU A 133 16.16 15.57 35.18
C GLU A 133 16.83 15.24 33.84
N PHE A 134 16.12 14.66 32.88
CA PHE A 134 16.64 14.37 31.55
C PHE A 134 17.05 15.65 30.79
N ARG A 135 16.22 16.69 30.85
CA ARG A 135 16.52 18.01 30.29
C ARG A 135 17.78 18.60 30.90
N ASN A 136 17.89 18.53 32.23
CA ASN A 136 19.05 19.07 32.95
C ASN A 136 20.32 18.29 32.58
N LYS A 137 20.23 16.95 32.52
CA LYS A 137 21.35 16.11 32.10
C LYS A 137 21.81 16.44 30.68
N MET A 138 20.90 16.49 29.71
CA MET A 138 21.24 16.86 28.33
C MET A 138 21.84 18.26 28.23
N THR A 139 21.34 19.21 29.02
CA THR A 139 21.87 20.58 29.04
C THR A 139 23.29 20.60 29.61
N GLN A 140 23.56 19.85 30.67
CA GLN A 140 24.91 19.71 31.23
C GLN A 140 25.85 19.02 30.23
N ASP A 141 25.43 17.90 29.63
CA ASP A 141 26.22 17.18 28.62
C ASP A 141 26.57 18.09 27.43
N PHE A 142 25.62 18.91 26.97
CA PHE A 142 25.87 19.89 25.90
C PHE A 142 26.86 20.99 26.30
N LEU A 143 26.76 21.52 27.53
CA LEU A 143 27.68 22.55 28.02
C LEU A 143 29.09 21.98 28.17
N ASP A 144 29.22 20.77 28.72
CA ASP A 144 30.50 20.09 28.89
C ASP A 144 31.18 19.77 27.54
N GLU A 145 30.39 19.28 26.57
CA GLU A 145 30.88 19.02 25.22
C GLU A 145 31.25 20.32 24.49
N SER A 146 30.45 21.38 24.65
CA SER A 146 30.75 22.70 24.10
C SER A 146 32.06 23.27 24.69
N ASP A 147 32.24 23.20 26.01
CA ASP A 147 33.46 23.68 26.67
C ASP A 147 34.70 22.87 26.25
N LYS A 148 34.52 21.58 26.00
CA LYS A 148 35.56 20.71 25.45
C LYS A 148 35.88 21.05 24.00
N ALA A 149 34.88 21.26 23.15
CA ALA A 149 35.07 21.69 21.76
C ALA A 149 35.76 23.05 21.65
N VAL A 150 35.44 24.00 22.54
CA VAL A 150 36.15 25.28 22.66
C VAL A 150 37.62 25.07 23.05
N ARG A 151 37.88 24.19 24.03
CA ARG A 151 39.25 23.87 24.48
C ARG A 151 40.08 23.19 23.39
N ASP A 152 39.47 22.30 22.64
CA ASP A 152 40.12 21.51 21.58
C ASP A 152 40.23 22.30 20.25
N GLY A 153 39.69 23.53 20.20
CA GLY A 153 39.79 24.43 19.07
C GLY A 153 38.81 24.14 17.92
N ASP A 154 37.85 23.24 18.12
CA ASP A 154 36.86 22.78 17.14
C ASP A 154 35.45 23.39 17.36
N HIS A 155 35.37 24.50 18.10
CA HIS A 155 34.11 25.22 18.37
C HIS A 155 33.48 25.90 17.13
N SER A 156 34.19 25.90 16.00
CA SER A 156 33.71 26.42 14.72
C SER A 156 33.28 25.32 13.75
N ALA A 157 33.31 24.05 14.13
CA ALA A 157 32.60 23.02 13.39
C ALA A 157 31.14 23.49 13.27
N ASN A 158 30.70 23.70 12.04
CA ASN A 158 29.37 24.17 11.71
C ASN A 158 28.38 23.31 12.49
N ILE A 159 27.74 23.88 13.53
CA ILE A 159 26.63 23.26 14.23
C ILE A 159 25.49 23.28 13.21
N GLY A 160 25.55 22.33 12.28
CA GLY A 160 24.43 21.92 11.48
C GLY A 160 23.37 21.58 12.51
N THR A 161 22.38 22.45 12.61
CA THR A 161 21.06 22.10 13.12
C THR A 161 20.78 20.67 12.70
N VAL A 162 20.47 19.80 13.67
CA VAL A 162 20.14 18.38 13.48
C VAL A 162 18.81 18.28 12.73
N ASN A 163 18.76 18.81 11.51
CA ASN A 163 18.01 18.21 10.44
C ASN A 163 18.97 17.19 9.86
N ARG A 164 18.56 15.92 9.85
CA ARG A 164 19.24 14.88 9.08
C ARG A 164 19.24 15.34 7.62
N VAL A 165 20.27 16.07 7.20
CA VAL A 165 20.50 16.40 5.80
C VAL A 165 21.09 15.15 5.21
N PHE A 166 20.23 14.41 4.53
CA PHE A 166 20.55 13.26 3.69
C PHE A 166 21.39 13.69 2.48
N ALA A 167 22.56 14.29 2.72
CA ALA A 167 23.43 14.79 1.66
C ALA A 167 24.12 13.66 0.87
N ASP A 168 24.08 12.43 1.38
CA ASP A 168 24.78 11.26 0.81
C ASP A 168 23.82 10.11 0.46
N VAL A 169 22.51 10.36 0.53
CA VAL A 169 21.49 9.32 0.30
C VAL A 169 21.11 9.19 -1.16
N ASP A 170 21.35 10.20 -2.00
CA ASP A 170 20.99 10.08 -3.42
C ASP A 170 21.77 8.96 -4.11
N ASP A 171 23.08 8.84 -3.84
CA ASP A 171 23.91 7.77 -4.41
C ASP A 171 23.53 6.39 -3.83
N GLU A 172 23.27 6.30 -2.52
CA GLU A 172 22.81 5.05 -1.89
C GLU A 172 21.41 4.63 -2.37
N VAL A 173 20.50 5.59 -2.57
CA VAL A 173 19.15 5.34 -3.09
C VAL A 173 19.22 4.92 -4.55
N GLN A 174 20.07 5.52 -5.37
CA GLN A 174 20.27 5.07 -6.75
C GLN A 174 20.83 3.65 -6.80
N GLN A 175 21.81 3.32 -5.95
CA GLN A 175 22.35 1.96 -5.86
C GLN A 175 21.32 0.95 -5.37
N LEU A 176 20.52 1.31 -4.35
CA LEU A 176 19.47 0.46 -3.82
C LEU A 176 18.37 0.22 -4.85
N LYS A 177 17.92 1.27 -5.56
CA LYS A 177 16.96 1.15 -6.66
C LYS A 177 17.47 0.21 -7.74
N LYS A 178 18.72 0.37 -8.17
CA LYS A 178 19.36 -0.51 -9.15
C LYS A 178 19.39 -1.96 -8.67
N SER A 179 19.75 -2.21 -7.42
CA SER A 179 19.73 -3.57 -6.86
C SER A 179 18.34 -4.17 -6.79
N ILE A 180 17.31 -3.37 -6.48
CA ILE A 180 15.93 -3.82 -6.45
C ILE A 180 15.45 -4.16 -7.86
N SER A 181 15.73 -3.32 -8.87
CA SER A 181 15.40 -3.59 -10.27
C SER A 181 16.06 -4.87 -10.79
N GLU A 182 17.36 -5.06 -10.50
CA GLU A 182 18.09 -6.29 -10.87
C GLU A 182 17.56 -7.55 -10.15
N GLU A 183 17.17 -7.43 -8.88
CA GLU A 183 16.67 -8.56 -8.07
C GLU A 183 15.21 -8.93 -8.42
N THR A 184 14.37 -7.94 -8.68
CA THR A 184 12.93 -8.12 -8.94
C THR A 184 12.61 -8.33 -10.42
N GLY A 185 13.56 -8.07 -11.32
CA GLY A 185 13.35 -8.12 -12.77
C GLY A 185 12.45 -7.00 -13.29
N MET A 186 12.26 -5.92 -12.52
CA MET A 186 11.55 -4.70 -12.93
C MET A 186 12.49 -3.74 -13.67
N GLU A 187 12.03 -3.23 -14.81
CA GLU A 187 12.75 -2.28 -15.64
C GLU A 187 12.98 -0.97 -14.86
N ASP A 188 14.21 -0.45 -14.90
CA ASP A 188 14.59 0.77 -14.18
C ASP A 188 13.86 1.96 -14.82
N PRO A 189 12.96 2.66 -14.10
CA PRO A 189 12.21 3.79 -14.65
C PRO A 189 13.08 5.00 -14.99
N ASN A 190 14.38 4.97 -14.64
CA ASN A 190 15.36 5.99 -14.96
C ASN A 190 16.49 5.45 -15.86
N ALA A 191 16.36 4.22 -16.38
CA ALA A 191 17.12 3.86 -17.57
C ALA A 191 16.68 4.82 -18.69
N GLU A 192 17.62 5.43 -19.40
CA GLU A 192 17.33 6.01 -20.70
C GLU A 192 16.72 4.87 -21.53
N GLU A 193 15.39 4.82 -21.64
CA GLU A 193 14.73 4.05 -22.68
C GLU A 193 15.43 4.49 -23.98
N GLU A 194 15.96 3.53 -24.74
CA GLU A 194 16.37 3.78 -26.13
C GLU A 194 15.10 4.14 -26.91
N LEU A 195 14.62 5.36 -26.69
CA LEU A 195 13.54 5.97 -27.41
C LEU A 195 13.99 6.04 -28.87
N PRO A 196 13.11 5.68 -29.82
CA PRO A 196 13.44 5.78 -31.24
C PRO A 196 13.99 7.16 -31.59
N ASP A 197 15.00 7.23 -32.47
CA ASP A 197 15.51 8.52 -32.98
C ASP A 197 14.33 9.41 -33.42
N GLY A 198 14.24 10.62 -32.87
CA GLY A 198 13.14 11.55 -33.09
C GLY A 198 12.02 11.50 -32.04
N TYR A 199 12.09 10.64 -31.02
CA TYR A 199 11.10 10.55 -29.94
C TYR A 199 11.60 11.18 -28.63
N SER A 200 10.81 12.05 -28.00
CA SER A 200 11.13 12.64 -26.69
C SER A 200 9.88 12.91 -25.85
N ILE A 201 10.02 12.93 -24.53
CA ILE A 201 8.91 13.14 -23.57
C ILE A 201 9.25 14.33 -22.67
N ASP A 202 8.37 15.33 -22.62
CA ASP A 202 8.52 16.51 -21.76
C ASP A 202 8.17 16.24 -20.29
N GLU A 203 8.54 17.17 -19.39
CA GLU A 203 8.23 17.10 -17.95
C GLU A 203 6.73 17.02 -17.63
N ASP A 204 5.87 17.57 -18.51
CA ASP A 204 4.41 17.47 -18.41
C ASP A 204 3.87 16.13 -18.94
N GLY A 205 4.75 15.24 -19.41
CA GLY A 205 4.45 13.95 -20.03
C GLY A 205 4.00 14.04 -21.50
N THR A 206 4.16 15.19 -22.14
CA THR A 206 3.84 15.36 -23.57
C THR A 206 4.87 14.62 -24.41
N GLU A 207 4.40 13.75 -25.29
CA GLU A 207 5.26 12.93 -26.15
C GLU A 207 5.40 13.62 -27.51
N TRP A 208 6.63 13.72 -27.99
CA TRP A 208 7.03 14.36 -29.23
C TRP A 208 7.64 13.34 -30.17
N PHE A 209 7.30 13.44 -31.45
CA PHE A 209 7.82 12.60 -32.51
C PHE A 209 8.17 13.45 -33.74
N GLU A 210 9.41 13.36 -34.21
CA GLU A 210 9.86 13.91 -35.48
C GLU A 210 9.74 12.82 -36.57
N ASP A 211 9.02 13.11 -37.65
CA ASP A 211 8.90 12.20 -38.79
C ASP A 211 10.11 12.29 -39.75
N GLU A 212 10.17 11.38 -40.74
CA GLU A 212 11.26 11.32 -41.73
C GLU A 212 11.36 12.58 -42.62
N ASP A 213 10.32 13.41 -42.65
CA ASP A 213 10.25 14.66 -43.42
C ASP A 213 10.61 15.90 -42.56
N GLY A 214 10.93 15.71 -41.27
CA GLY A 214 11.30 16.76 -40.32
C GLY A 214 10.11 17.54 -39.75
N TYR A 215 8.90 17.00 -39.85
CA TYR A 215 7.72 17.55 -39.19
C TYR A 215 7.58 16.99 -37.78
N TRP A 216 7.24 17.87 -36.84
CA TRP A 216 7.04 17.53 -35.45
C TRP A 216 5.58 17.22 -35.16
N TRP A 217 5.36 16.15 -34.42
CA TRP A 217 4.07 15.69 -33.95
C TRP A 217 4.10 15.62 -32.43
N TYR A 218 3.00 15.97 -31.78
CA TYR A 218 2.88 15.86 -30.32
C TYR A 218 1.59 15.12 -29.93
N ARG A 219 1.63 14.46 -28.77
CA ARG A 219 0.44 13.92 -28.10
C ARG A 219 0.51 14.16 -26.59
N LEU A 220 -0.64 14.49 -26.00
CA LEU A 220 -0.74 14.72 -24.56
C LEU A 220 -0.88 13.39 -23.81
N VAL A 221 -0.53 13.41 -22.52
CA VAL A 221 -0.69 12.26 -21.62
C VAL A 221 -2.13 11.74 -21.66
N GLY A 222 -2.31 10.53 -22.18
CA GLY A 222 -3.60 9.84 -22.25
C GLY A 222 -4.41 10.09 -23.53
N GLU A 223 -3.85 10.78 -24.53
CA GLU A 223 -4.45 10.91 -25.86
C GLU A 223 -3.81 9.93 -26.86
N ASP A 224 -4.64 9.23 -27.63
CA ASP A 224 -4.19 8.24 -28.63
C ASP A 224 -3.81 8.87 -29.99
N GLU A 225 -4.18 10.13 -30.22
CA GLU A 225 -4.02 10.82 -31.52
C GLU A 225 -2.78 11.71 -31.54
N TRP A 226 -1.95 11.57 -32.57
CA TRP A 226 -0.82 12.47 -32.84
C TRP A 226 -1.32 13.72 -33.56
N LEU A 227 -1.02 14.89 -33.01
CA LEU A 227 -1.35 16.18 -33.60
C LEU A 227 -0.11 16.80 -34.26
N PRO A 228 -0.23 17.37 -35.46
CA PRO A 228 0.88 18.09 -36.07
C PRO A 228 1.18 19.36 -35.26
N HIS A 229 2.46 19.59 -35.01
CA HIS A 229 2.93 20.88 -34.50
C HIS A 229 3.06 21.84 -35.69
N ASP A 230 2.03 22.67 -35.89
CA ASP A 230 2.12 23.82 -36.77
C ASP A 230 2.84 24.97 -36.02
N GLU A 231 4.05 25.35 -36.46
CA GLU A 231 4.77 26.55 -35.99
C GLU A 231 3.98 27.86 -36.19
#